data_AF-A0A0F9JDR5-F1
#
_entry.id   AF-A0A0F9JDR5-F1
#
_cell.length_a   1.000
_cell.length_b   1.000
_cell.length_c   1.000
_cell.angle_alpha   90.00
_cell.angle_beta   90.00
_cell.angle_gamma   90.00
#
_symmetry.space_group_name_H-M   'P 1'
#
loop_
_entity.id
_entity.type
_entity.pdbx_description
1 polymer ?
#
loop_
_entity_poly.entity_id
_entity_poly.type
_entity_poly.pdbx_seq_one_letter_code
_entity_poly.pdbx_strand_id
1 'polypeptide(L)'
;MGNGTTNVDRWVSLIETHFGDLGDETTTRVHCLVRAESGGNPEALSYAGAHGLMQIMPFWAEEFGITVESLYQPDTNMWAAREVYEKQGWEAWDPYKRGSCR
;
A
#
# COMPACT_ATOMS: atom_id res chain seq x y z
N MET A 1 -23.58 -0.77 17.30
CA MET A 1 -23.01 -1.03 15.97
C MET A 1 -21.59 -1.50 16.22
N GLY A 2 -21.28 -2.76 15.90
CA GLY A 2 -20.04 -3.40 16.36
C GLY A 2 -18.81 -2.66 15.85
N ASN A 3 -18.02 -2.12 16.77
CA ASN A 3 -16.74 -1.47 16.47
C ASN A 3 -15.68 -2.55 16.22
N GLY A 4 -15.93 -3.41 15.23
CA GLY A 4 -15.01 -4.46 14.82
C GLY A 4 -13.89 -3.83 14.02
N THR A 5 -12.69 -3.84 14.57
CA THR A 5 -11.46 -3.49 13.85
C THR A 5 -11.45 -4.25 12.51
N THR A 6 -11.35 -3.51 11.41
CA THR A 6 -11.22 -4.11 10.09
C THR A 6 -9.86 -4.81 9.99
N ASN A 7 -9.72 -5.79 9.10
CA ASN A 7 -8.42 -6.42 8.83
C ASN A 7 -7.35 -5.41 8.37
N VAL A 8 -7.75 -4.19 7.98
CA VAL A 8 -6.87 -3.11 7.56
C VAL A 8 -6.37 -2.28 8.75
N ASP A 9 -7.17 -2.14 9.81
CA ASP A 9 -6.86 -1.26 10.95
C ASP A 9 -5.59 -1.66 11.69
N ARG A 10 -5.22 -2.95 11.64
CA ARG A 10 -3.95 -3.45 12.19
C ARG A 10 -2.70 -2.84 11.52
N TRP A 11 -2.85 -2.23 10.34
CA TRP A 11 -1.76 -1.63 9.58
C TRP A 11 -1.61 -0.12 9.83
N VAL A 12 -2.48 0.50 10.63
CA VAL A 12 -2.45 1.96 10.89
C VAL A 12 -1.07 2.42 11.37
N SER A 13 -0.49 1.76 12.38
CA SER A 13 0.84 2.15 12.88
C SER A 13 1.95 1.99 11.83
N LEU A 14 1.83 1.02 10.91
CA LEU A 14 2.77 0.85 9.82
C LEU A 14 2.61 1.95 8.76
N ILE A 15 1.37 2.31 8.44
CA ILE A 15 1.06 3.44 7.54
C ILE A 15 1.62 4.73 8.13
N GLU A 16 1.40 5.00 9.40
CA GLU A 16 1.93 6.18 10.11
C GLU A 16 3.46 6.21 10.11
N THR A 17 4.11 5.05 10.23
CA THR A 17 5.58 4.94 10.19
C THR A 17 6.15 5.42 8.85
N HIS A 18 5.49 5.10 7.73
CA HIS A 18 6.01 5.37 6.38
C HIS A 18 5.46 6.65 5.74
N PHE A 19 4.25 7.07 6.09
CA PHE A 19 3.52 8.17 5.45
C PHE A 19 3.02 9.24 6.45
N GLY A 20 3.22 9.05 7.76
CA GLY A 20 2.71 9.98 8.77
C GLY A 20 3.31 11.38 8.68
N ASP A 21 4.52 11.51 8.13
CA ASP A 21 5.18 12.78 7.84
C ASP A 21 4.41 13.64 6.82
N LEU A 22 3.56 13.03 5.99
CA LEU A 22 2.70 13.70 5.01
C LEU A 22 1.32 14.10 5.54
N GLY A 23 1.03 13.83 6.82
CA GLY A 23 -0.19 14.24 7.50
C GLY A 23 -1.38 13.27 7.39
N ASP A 24 -2.41 13.51 8.21
CA ASP A 24 -3.54 12.61 8.46
C ASP A 24 -4.39 12.28 7.23
N GLU A 25 -4.50 13.22 6.29
CA GLU A 25 -5.21 12.98 5.03
C GLU A 25 -4.50 11.90 4.21
N THR A 26 -3.17 11.93 4.20
CA THR A 26 -2.34 10.95 3.50
C THR A 26 -2.44 9.58 4.16
N THR A 27 -2.38 9.48 5.48
CA THR A 27 -2.52 8.18 6.18
C THR A 27 -3.91 7.58 5.95
N THR A 28 -4.95 8.41 5.96
CA THR A 28 -6.32 8.00 5.60
C THR A 28 -6.41 7.47 4.17
N ARG A 29 -5.73 8.13 3.23
CA ARG A 29 -5.66 7.70 1.83
C ARG A 29 -4.96 6.36 1.67
N VAL A 30 -3.81 6.17 2.30
CA VAL A 30 -3.08 4.89 2.26
C VAL A 30 -3.90 3.77 2.90
N HIS A 31 -4.60 4.03 4.01
CA HIS A 31 -5.53 3.05 4.59
C HIS A 31 -6.62 2.63 3.59
N CYS A 32 -7.21 3.60 2.88
CA CYS A 32 -8.16 3.32 1.81
C CYS A 32 -7.55 2.47 0.68
N LEU A 33 -6.32 2.79 0.25
CA LEU A 33 -5.60 2.04 -0.78
C LEU A 33 -5.34 0.60 -0.33
N VAL A 34 -4.78 0.36 0.86
CA VAL A 34 -4.56 -1.00 1.39
C VAL A 34 -5.85 -1.81 1.41
N ARG A 35 -6.97 -1.18 1.79
CA ARG A 35 -8.28 -1.82 1.75
C ARG A 35 -8.71 -2.21 0.35
N ALA A 36 -8.56 -1.31 -0.63
CA ALA A 36 -9.01 -1.52 -1.99
C ALA A 36 -8.12 -2.50 -2.78
N GLU A 37 -6.80 -2.44 -2.53
CA GLU A 37 -5.79 -3.20 -3.27
C GLU A 37 -5.68 -4.65 -2.78
N SER A 38 -5.70 -4.87 -1.46
CA SER A 38 -5.43 -6.20 -0.89
C SER A 38 -6.44 -6.65 0.17
N GLY A 39 -7.36 -5.78 0.61
CA GLY A 39 -8.19 -6.04 1.78
C GLY A 39 -7.37 -6.19 3.08
N GLY A 40 -6.14 -5.65 3.10
CA GLY A 40 -5.20 -5.82 4.20
C GLY A 40 -4.49 -7.18 4.24
N ASN A 41 -4.48 -7.93 3.13
CA ASN A 41 -3.75 -9.19 3.02
C ASN A 41 -2.29 -8.95 2.54
N PRO A 42 -1.27 -9.17 3.39
CA PRO A 42 0.13 -8.97 3.00
C PRO A 42 0.64 -10.03 2.02
N GLU A 43 -0.05 -11.16 1.86
CA GLU A 43 0.28 -12.24 0.93
C GLU A 43 -0.51 -12.13 -0.39
N ALA A 44 -1.19 -11.00 -0.63
CA ALA A 44 -1.98 -10.81 -1.84
C ALA A 44 -1.11 -10.80 -3.09
N LEU A 45 -1.47 -11.66 -4.06
CA LEU A 45 -0.90 -11.66 -5.41
C LEU A 45 -2.05 -11.48 -6.40
N SER A 46 -2.02 -10.40 -7.19
CA SER A 46 -2.99 -10.21 -8.26
C SER A 46 -2.64 -11.04 -9.49
N TYR A 47 -3.63 -11.23 -10.37
CA TYR A 47 -3.44 -11.87 -11.67
C TYR A 47 -2.40 -11.16 -12.56
N ALA A 48 -2.27 -9.84 -12.42
CA ALA A 48 -1.26 -9.05 -13.15
C ALA A 48 0.15 -9.16 -12.53
N GLY A 49 0.28 -9.82 -11.38
CA GLY A 49 1.55 -10.02 -10.70
C GLY A 49 1.91 -8.93 -9.69
N ALA A 50 0.95 -8.13 -9.20
CA ALA A 50 1.18 -7.14 -8.15
C ALA A 50 1.14 -7.77 -6.75
N HIS A 51 1.98 -7.31 -5.83
CA HIS A 51 2.30 -7.99 -4.58
C HIS A 51 1.95 -7.18 -3.33
N GLY A 52 1.44 -7.87 -2.31
CA GLY A 52 1.30 -7.39 -0.94
C GLY A 52 0.24 -6.30 -0.73
N LEU A 53 0.39 -5.57 0.38
CA LEU A 53 -0.62 -4.65 0.90
C LEU A 53 -1.03 -3.56 -0.09
N MET A 54 -0.05 -2.99 -0.78
CA MET A 54 -0.18 -1.87 -1.72
C MET A 54 -0.07 -2.31 -3.18
N GLN A 55 -0.12 -3.62 -3.45
CA GLN A 55 -0.10 -4.21 -4.79
C GLN A 55 1.03 -3.63 -5.66
N ILE A 56 2.26 -3.75 -5.16
CA ILE A 56 3.45 -3.25 -5.84
C ILE A 56 3.86 -4.21 -6.96
N MET A 57 4.14 -3.66 -8.14
CA MET A 57 4.56 -4.44 -9.31
C MET A 57 6.03 -4.89 -9.20
N PRO A 58 6.41 -6.07 -9.72
CA PRO A 58 7.77 -6.63 -9.57
C PRO A 58 8.88 -5.76 -10.17
N PHE A 59 8.61 -5.00 -11.22
CA PHE A 59 9.62 -4.12 -11.83
C PHE A 59 10.09 -3.02 -10.86
N TRP A 60 9.26 -2.61 -9.90
CA TRP A 60 9.67 -1.68 -8.85
C TRP A 60 10.65 -2.32 -7.87
N ALA A 61 10.51 -3.62 -7.59
CA ALA A 61 11.49 -4.33 -6.76
C ALA A 61 12.87 -4.30 -7.41
N GLU A 62 12.93 -4.52 -8.74
CA GLU A 62 14.16 -4.39 -9.53
C GLU A 62 14.72 -2.96 -9.49
N GLU A 63 13.87 -1.95 -9.72
CA GLU A 63 14.29 -0.53 -9.68
C GLU A 63 14.85 -0.11 -8.31
N PHE A 64 14.27 -0.64 -7.23
CA PHE A 64 14.67 -0.33 -5.86
C PHE A 64 15.80 -1.22 -5.32
N GLY A 65 16.27 -2.20 -6.11
CA GLY A 65 17.34 -3.12 -5.71
C GLY A 65 16.94 -4.09 -4.59
N ILE A 66 15.64 -4.42 -4.48
CA ILE A 66 15.09 -5.40 -3.52
C ILE A 66 14.59 -6.66 -4.25
N THR A 67 14.35 -7.75 -3.53
CA THR A 67 13.78 -8.96 -4.12
C THR A 67 12.26 -8.86 -4.26
N VAL A 68 11.68 -9.53 -5.26
CA VAL A 68 10.22 -9.56 -5.45
C VAL A 68 9.53 -10.19 -4.24
N GLU A 69 10.13 -11.23 -3.65
CA GLU A 69 9.59 -11.92 -2.48
C GLU A 69 9.51 -11.00 -1.25
N SER A 70 10.39 -10.01 -1.15
CA SER A 70 10.35 -9.04 -0.06
C SER A 70 9.13 -8.13 -0.12
N LEU A 71 8.45 -8.01 -1.28
CA LEU A 71 7.19 -7.28 -1.39
C LEU A 71 6.04 -7.92 -0.60
N TYR A 72 6.16 -9.17 -0.14
CA TYR A 72 5.19 -9.77 0.79
C TYR A 72 5.45 -9.40 2.26
N GLN A 73 6.62 -8.82 2.57
CA GLN A 73 6.89 -8.28 3.90
C GLN A 73 6.18 -6.94 4.04
N PRO A 74 5.27 -6.76 5.03
CA PRO A 74 4.46 -5.54 5.15
C PRO A 74 5.27 -4.26 5.16
N ASP A 75 6.38 -4.25 5.91
CA ASP A 75 7.25 -3.07 6.05
C ASP A 75 7.92 -2.70 4.73
N THR A 76 8.52 -3.68 4.04
CA THR A 76 9.14 -3.47 2.72
C THR A 76 8.11 -3.08 1.67
N ASN A 77 6.90 -3.64 1.71
CA ASN A 77 5.81 -3.27 0.80
C ASN A 77 5.37 -1.81 0.99
N MET A 78 5.25 -1.37 2.25
CA MET A 78 4.85 0.01 2.58
C MET A 78 5.96 1.00 2.24
N TRP A 79 7.22 0.64 2.50
CA TRP A 79 8.38 1.40 2.03
C TRP A 79 8.40 1.54 0.50
N ALA A 80 8.25 0.43 -0.23
CA ALA A 80 8.21 0.46 -1.69
C ALA A 80 7.04 1.33 -2.20
N ALA A 81 5.88 1.27 -1.55
CA ALA A 81 4.76 2.17 -1.86
C ALA A 81 5.13 3.65 -1.65
N ARG A 82 5.89 3.98 -0.60
CA ARG A 82 6.39 5.35 -0.37
C ARG A 82 7.29 5.81 -1.52
N GLU A 83 8.21 4.96 -1.95
CA GLU A 83 9.11 5.25 -3.07
C GLU A 83 8.36 5.43 -4.40
N VAL A 84 7.36 4.58 -4.68
CA VAL A 84 6.49 4.73 -5.86
C VAL A 84 5.72 6.04 -5.82
N TYR A 85 5.17 6.40 -4.65
CA TYR A 85 4.47 7.67 -4.47
C TYR A 85 5.40 8.87 -4.71
N GLU A 86 6.64 8.86 -4.21
CA GLU A 86 7.60 9.96 -4.47
C GLU A 86 7.93 10.09 -5.96
N LYS A 87 7.92 8.98 -6.72
CA LYS A 87 8.22 8.98 -8.16
C LYS A 87 7.03 9.32 -9.05
N GLN A 88 5.83 8.87 -8.70
CA GLN A 88 4.65 8.92 -9.59
C GLN A 88 3.42 9.60 -8.98
N GLY A 89 3.45 9.92 -7.69
CA GLY A 89 2.30 10.37 -6.94
C GLY A 89 1.20 9.31 -6.83
N TRP A 90 0.01 9.73 -6.45
CA TRP A 90 -1.13 8.83 -6.19
C TRP A 90 -1.71 8.17 -7.45
N GLU A 91 -1.47 8.73 -8.63
CA GLU A 91 -1.96 8.19 -9.92
C GLU A 91 -1.35 6.81 -10.24
N ALA A 92 -0.33 6.36 -9.50
CA ALA A 92 0.17 4.99 -9.56
C ALA A 92 -0.87 3.94 -9.15
N TRP A 93 -1.86 4.29 -8.32
CA TRP A 93 -2.89 3.35 -7.84
C TRP A 93 -4.25 3.56 -8.51
N ASP A 94 -4.82 2.48 -9.03
CA ASP A 94 -6.13 2.47 -9.70
C ASP A 94 -7.29 2.96 -8.82
N PRO A 95 -7.40 2.59 -7.54
CA PRO A 95 -8.44 3.10 -6.65
C PRO A 95 -8.39 4.62 -6.45
N TYR A 96 -7.20 5.24 -6.52
CA TYR A 96 -7.08 6.69 -6.50
C TYR A 96 -7.55 7.30 -7.84
N LYS A 97 -7.05 6.77 -8.97
CA LYS A 97 -7.44 7.23 -10.33
C LYS A 97 -8.95 7.19 -10.56
N ARG A 98 -9.62 6.17 -10.02
CA ARG A 98 -11.08 5.98 -10.14
C ARG A 98 -11.87 6.79 -9.11
N GLY A 99 -11.22 7.55 -8.24
CA GLY A 99 -11.83 8.44 -7.25
C GLY A 99 -12.30 7.76 -5.96
N SER A 100 -12.07 6.45 -5.79
CA SER A 100 -12.51 5.72 -4.58
C SER A 100 -11.66 6.00 -3.34
N CYS A 101 -10.42 6.46 -3.53
CA CYS A 101 -9.50 6.85 -2.45
C CYS A 101 -8.86 8.22 -2.72
N ARG A 102 -9.57 9.16 -3.34
CA ARG A 102 -9.02 10.48 -3.66
C ARG A 102 -8.96 11.38 -2.43
#